data_AF-A0A8B9LYW7-F1
#
_entry.id   AF-A0A8B9LYW7-F1
#
_cell.length_a   1.000
_cell.length_b   1.000
_cell.length_c   1.000
_cell.angle_alpha   90.00
_cell.angle_beta   90.00
_cell.angle_gamma   90.00
#
_symmetry.space_group_name_H-M   'P 1'
#
loop_
_entity.id
_entity.type
_entity.pdbx_description
1 polymer ?
#
loop_
_entity_poly.entity_id
_entity_poly.type
_entity_poly.pdbx_seq_one_letter_code
_entity_poly.pdbx_strand_id
1 'polypeptide(L)'
;MGNPTLPAGLRETAISLSSSVEVTLNSAQGSSPSAAASQTSLMSGTLESLSGLGEDGSSVGSDSEINGQVFRRTDKYGFLGGAQYTDTLEKDVSVEVARHREMKWLDMFQSWDKWISRRFPKVKLRCRKGIPSSLRARAWQLLSSSEDLLKSNPGKFEELEREQGDPKWLDIIEKDLHRQFPFHEMFAARGGHGQQDLYRILKAYTIYRPDEGYCQAQAPVAAVLLMHMPAEQAFWCLVQICERYLPGYYSAGLEAIQLDGEIFFSLLRRVCPMAYRHLKKFKIDPILYMTEWFMCIFSRTLPWASVLRVWDMFFCEGVKIVFRVGLVLLKQMLGSVDKLRELQGMYETMERLRNIPPESIREDLLVQEVSV
;
A
#
# COMPACT_ATOMS: atom_id res chain seq x y z
N MET A 1 10.16 -28.74 -28.70
CA MET A 1 9.94 -27.42 -29.33
C MET A 1 9.95 -26.39 -28.21
N GLY A 2 10.88 -25.44 -28.28
CA GLY A 2 11.32 -24.61 -27.15
C GLY A 2 10.26 -23.65 -26.62
N ASN A 3 10.27 -23.47 -25.29
CA ASN A 3 9.56 -22.43 -24.57
C ASN A 3 10.18 -21.07 -24.93
N PRO A 4 9.41 -20.05 -25.34
CA PRO A 4 9.96 -18.71 -25.49
C PRO A 4 10.07 -18.06 -24.11
N THR A 5 11.27 -18.12 -23.52
CA THR A 5 11.67 -17.24 -22.42
C THR A 5 11.60 -15.79 -22.88
N LEU A 6 10.71 -14.99 -22.27
CA LEU A 6 10.67 -13.54 -22.43
C LEU A 6 12.01 -12.91 -21.94
N PRO A 7 12.52 -11.87 -22.60
CA PRO A 7 13.84 -11.31 -22.33
C PRO A 7 13.90 -10.58 -20.97
N ALA A 8 15.06 -10.66 -20.32
CA ALA A 8 15.35 -10.15 -18.97
C ALA A 8 15.02 -8.66 -18.74
N GLY A 9 14.90 -7.85 -19.80
CA GLY A 9 14.60 -6.40 -19.71
C GLY A 9 13.22 -6.06 -19.14
N LEU A 10 12.21 -6.93 -19.29
CA LEU A 10 10.88 -6.71 -18.69
C LEU A 10 10.87 -6.87 -17.17
N ARG A 11 11.83 -7.62 -16.60
CA ARG A 11 11.96 -7.88 -15.15
C ARG A 11 12.48 -6.65 -14.40
N GLU A 12 13.45 -5.94 -14.98
CA GLU A 12 13.90 -4.65 -14.46
C GLU A 12 12.86 -3.56 -14.71
N THR A 13 12.06 -3.64 -15.78
CA THR A 13 11.01 -2.66 -16.04
C THR A 13 9.87 -2.76 -15.01
N ALA A 14 9.43 -3.94 -14.55
CA ALA A 14 8.37 -4.02 -13.53
C ALA A 14 8.83 -3.56 -12.12
N ILE A 15 10.08 -3.82 -11.76
CA ILE A 15 10.68 -3.40 -10.48
C ILE A 15 11.09 -1.91 -10.53
N SER A 16 11.57 -1.44 -11.70
CA SER A 16 11.88 -0.03 -11.96
C SER A 16 10.63 0.81 -12.30
N LEU A 17 9.51 0.22 -12.71
CA LEU A 17 8.24 0.94 -12.88
C LEU A 17 7.66 1.35 -11.53
N SER A 18 7.94 0.62 -10.45
CA SER A 18 7.61 1.07 -9.10
C SER A 18 8.45 2.29 -8.67
N SER A 19 9.69 2.45 -9.18
CA SER A 19 10.56 3.60 -8.86
C SER A 19 10.46 4.77 -9.86
N SER A 20 10.18 4.49 -11.14
CA SER A 20 10.08 5.49 -12.21
C SER A 20 8.71 6.17 -12.26
N VAL A 21 7.67 5.54 -11.69
CA VAL A 21 6.38 6.19 -11.44
C VAL A 21 6.49 7.23 -10.33
N GLU A 22 7.39 7.04 -9.35
CA GLU A 22 7.60 8.01 -8.25
C GLU A 22 8.40 9.25 -8.68
N VAL A 23 9.34 9.15 -9.63
CA VAL A 23 10.11 10.32 -10.12
C VAL A 23 9.25 11.31 -10.94
N THR A 24 8.18 10.84 -11.57
CA THR A 24 7.31 11.70 -12.41
C THR A 24 6.26 12.46 -11.58
N LEU A 25 5.96 12.02 -10.35
CA LEU A 25 4.97 12.66 -9.48
C LEU A 25 5.54 13.87 -8.72
N ASN A 26 6.85 13.91 -8.46
CA ASN A 26 7.50 15.02 -7.75
C ASN A 26 7.90 16.21 -8.64
N SER A 27 7.83 16.07 -9.97
CA SER A 27 8.18 17.15 -10.92
C SER A 27 6.98 17.92 -11.47
N ALA A 28 5.74 17.49 -11.19
CA ALA A 28 4.52 18.11 -11.72
C ALA A 28 3.81 19.10 -10.75
N GLN A 29 4.37 19.36 -9.57
CA GLN A 29 3.88 20.40 -8.66
C GLN A 29 4.94 21.49 -8.48
N GLY A 30 5.08 22.34 -9.49
CA GLY A 30 5.99 23.48 -9.42
C GLY A 30 6.13 24.19 -10.74
N SER A 31 5.13 24.96 -11.16
CA SER A 31 5.35 26.08 -12.09
C SER A 31 4.11 26.98 -12.22
N SER A 32 4.25 28.21 -11.75
CA SER A 32 3.62 29.38 -12.37
C SER A 32 4.75 30.24 -12.97
N PRO A 33 4.52 30.96 -14.08
CA PRO A 33 5.60 31.36 -14.98
C PRO A 33 6.15 32.76 -14.69
N SER A 34 7.47 32.94 -14.86
CA SER A 34 8.01 34.24 -15.24
C SER A 34 9.31 34.13 -16.06
N ALA A 35 9.21 34.61 -17.29
CA ALA A 35 10.18 35.39 -18.07
C ALA A 35 11.69 35.08 -18.02
N ALA A 36 12.17 34.59 -19.17
CA ALA A 36 13.21 35.16 -20.04
C ALA A 36 14.67 35.40 -19.57
N ALA A 37 15.56 35.04 -20.51
CA ALA A 37 16.95 35.47 -20.77
C ALA A 37 18.02 34.47 -20.30
N SER A 38 18.63 33.68 -21.19
CA SER A 38 19.67 34.01 -22.20
C SER A 38 21.09 33.69 -21.70
N GLN A 39 21.80 32.90 -22.52
CA GLN A 39 23.26 32.86 -22.74
C GLN A 39 24.18 31.91 -21.94
N THR A 40 24.50 30.79 -22.62
CA THR A 40 25.84 30.32 -23.03
C THR A 40 26.97 30.08 -22.01
N SER A 41 27.48 28.82 -22.05
CA SER A 41 28.88 28.46 -22.41
C SER A 41 29.74 27.71 -21.37
N LEU A 42 30.08 26.48 -21.75
CA LEU A 42 31.39 25.79 -21.71
C LEU A 42 32.15 25.53 -20.38
N MET A 43 32.23 24.22 -20.09
CA MET A 43 33.44 23.37 -19.94
C MET A 43 34.51 23.59 -18.83
N SER A 44 34.79 22.45 -18.16
CA SER A 44 36.11 21.84 -17.88
C SER A 44 36.76 22.01 -16.50
N GLY A 45 37.38 20.92 -16.02
CA GLY A 45 38.52 20.87 -15.08
C GLY A 45 38.15 20.46 -13.64
N THR A 46 38.24 19.19 -13.21
CA THR A 46 39.42 18.34 -12.93
C THR A 46 40.06 18.55 -11.54
N LEU A 47 39.93 17.49 -10.73
CA LEU A 47 40.82 16.88 -9.71
C LEU A 47 41.47 17.66 -8.55
N GLU A 48 41.31 17.04 -7.36
CA GLU A 48 42.33 16.81 -6.30
C GLU A 48 42.89 18.07 -5.59
N SER A 49 43.10 18.12 -4.28
CA SER A 49 43.51 17.11 -3.31
C SER A 49 43.63 17.72 -1.89
N LEU A 50 43.87 16.85 -0.90
CA LEU A 50 44.51 17.09 0.42
C LEU A 50 43.67 17.47 1.67
N SER A 51 43.36 16.41 2.43
CA SER A 51 43.82 16.15 3.82
C SER A 51 43.89 17.27 4.87
N GLY A 52 43.27 17.03 6.03
CA GLY A 52 43.79 17.51 7.32
C GLY A 52 42.78 17.73 8.43
N LEU A 53 42.74 16.78 9.38
CA LEU A 53 42.66 16.94 10.84
C LEU A 53 41.58 17.85 11.48
N GLY A 54 40.89 17.33 12.50
CA GLY A 54 40.47 18.14 13.65
C GLY A 54 39.07 17.85 14.19
N GLU A 55 39.01 17.60 15.49
CA GLU A 55 37.87 17.25 16.33
C GLU A 55 36.84 18.39 16.51
N ASP A 56 35.65 17.97 16.95
CA ASP A 56 34.67 18.65 17.81
C ASP A 56 34.31 20.12 17.52
N GLY A 57 33.09 20.29 17.03
CA GLY A 57 32.40 21.58 17.01
C GLY A 57 30.90 21.38 16.89
N SER A 58 30.22 21.39 18.04
CA SER A 58 28.77 21.62 18.12
C SER A 58 28.41 22.91 17.37
N SER A 59 27.86 22.79 16.17
CA SER A 59 27.35 23.93 15.41
C SER A 59 25.86 24.08 15.67
N VAL A 60 25.56 24.92 16.65
CA VAL A 60 24.25 25.55 16.83
C VAL A 60 24.26 26.81 15.97
N GLY A 61 23.39 26.83 14.94
CA GLY A 61 23.01 28.02 14.17
C GLY A 61 21.62 27.71 13.59
N SER A 62 20.53 28.07 14.27
CA SER A 62 19.90 29.39 14.37
C SER A 62 19.27 29.86 13.06
N ASP A 63 18.01 30.31 13.22
CA ASP A 63 17.15 31.08 12.32
C ASP A 63 16.11 30.22 11.57
N SER A 64 14.79 30.28 11.82
CA SER A 64 14.01 31.31 12.50
C SER A 64 12.73 30.71 13.12
N GLU A 65 12.57 30.84 14.43
CA GLU A 65 11.27 30.84 15.09
C GLU A 65 10.60 32.20 14.85
N ILE A 66 9.84 32.36 13.76
CA ILE A 66 8.78 33.38 13.61
C ILE A 66 7.81 32.89 12.52
N ASN A 67 6.79 32.16 12.96
CA ASN A 67 5.37 32.29 12.57
C ASN A 67 4.58 31.05 13.01
N GLY A 68 4.20 31.03 14.29
CA GLY A 68 3.22 30.11 14.87
C GLY A 68 3.70 28.66 14.95
N GLN A 69 3.61 28.07 16.15
CA GLN A 69 3.44 26.62 16.22
C GLN A 69 2.17 26.27 15.45
N VAL A 70 2.28 26.01 14.15
CA VAL A 70 1.31 25.20 13.44
C VAL A 70 1.44 23.84 14.11
N PHE A 71 0.63 23.58 15.13
CA PHE A 71 0.36 22.21 15.55
C PHE A 71 0.07 21.46 14.27
N ARG A 72 1.00 20.59 13.87
CA ARG A 72 0.83 19.68 12.75
C ARG A 72 -0.31 18.75 13.13
N ARG A 73 -1.53 19.19 12.88
CA ARG A 73 -2.75 18.52 13.30
C ARG A 73 -2.96 17.35 12.36
N THR A 74 -2.90 16.14 12.92
CA THR A 74 -3.28 14.95 12.19
C THR A 74 -4.78 14.95 11.90
N ASP A 75 -5.18 14.28 10.81
CA ASP A 75 -6.55 13.83 10.65
C ASP A 75 -6.89 12.72 11.66
N LYS A 76 -8.12 12.23 11.64
CA LYS A 76 -8.58 11.16 12.55
C LYS A 76 -7.85 9.82 12.38
N TYR A 77 -7.01 9.70 11.35
CA TYR A 77 -6.24 8.51 11.02
C TYR A 77 -4.75 8.68 11.27
N GLY A 78 -4.29 9.84 11.75
CA GLY A 78 -2.88 10.08 12.04
C GLY A 78 -2.09 10.70 10.88
N PHE A 79 -2.74 11.08 9.77
CA PHE A 79 -2.05 11.72 8.64
C PHE A 79 -1.93 13.23 8.81
N LEU A 80 -0.76 13.77 8.50
CA LEU A 80 -0.40 15.18 8.49
C LEU A 80 -0.67 15.87 7.14
N GLY A 81 -0.97 15.09 6.11
CA GLY A 81 -1.12 15.52 4.72
C GLY A 81 -0.93 14.35 3.74
N GLY A 82 -0.79 14.67 2.46
CA GLY A 82 -0.59 13.68 1.39
C GLY A 82 -1.88 13.05 0.85
N ALA A 83 -1.75 12.10 -0.07
CA ALA A 83 -2.89 11.51 -0.79
C ALA A 83 -3.87 10.72 0.10
N GLN A 84 -3.38 10.24 1.26
CA GLN A 84 -4.17 9.51 2.24
C GLN A 84 -4.87 10.44 3.26
N TYR A 85 -4.49 11.72 3.33
CA TYR A 85 -5.09 12.67 4.25
C TYR A 85 -6.54 12.94 3.90
N THR A 86 -7.38 12.96 4.93
CA THR A 86 -8.81 13.22 4.79
C THR A 86 -9.15 14.54 5.48
N ASP A 87 -9.68 15.49 4.71
CA ASP A 87 -10.20 16.74 5.28
C ASP A 87 -11.43 16.44 6.16
N THR A 88 -11.59 17.23 7.21
CA THR A 88 -12.60 17.13 8.29
C THR A 88 -14.08 17.13 7.85
N LEU A 89 -14.36 17.09 6.54
CA LEU A 89 -15.69 17.11 5.94
C LEU A 89 -16.32 15.73 5.74
N GLU A 90 -15.66 14.64 6.13
CA GLU A 90 -16.32 13.33 6.16
C GLU A 90 -17.50 13.35 7.14
N LYS A 91 -18.66 12.84 6.71
CA LYS A 91 -19.85 12.72 7.56
C LYS A 91 -19.53 11.76 8.70
N ASP A 92 -19.25 12.30 9.87
CA ASP A 92 -19.04 11.49 11.06
C ASP A 92 -20.30 10.68 11.38
N VAL A 93 -20.09 9.38 11.56
CA VAL A 93 -21.12 8.47 12.06
C VAL A 93 -21.46 8.94 13.47
N SER A 94 -22.76 9.10 13.78
CA SER A 94 -23.15 9.51 15.14
C SER A 94 -22.55 8.57 16.19
N VAL A 95 -22.12 9.13 17.32
CA VAL A 95 -21.49 8.39 18.42
C VAL A 95 -22.35 7.19 18.83
N GLU A 96 -23.67 7.36 18.85
CA GLU A 96 -24.62 6.30 19.13
C GLU A 96 -24.51 5.16 18.10
N VAL A 97 -24.51 5.46 16.80
CA VAL A 97 -24.39 4.43 15.76
C VAL A 97 -23.02 3.74 15.82
N ALA A 98 -21.94 4.49 16.09
CA ALA A 98 -20.60 3.93 16.26
C ALA A 98 -20.56 2.92 17.42
N ARG A 99 -21.07 3.31 18.60
CA ARG A 99 -21.14 2.45 19.79
C ARG A 99 -21.99 1.20 19.55
N HIS A 100 -23.13 1.34 18.86
CA HIS A 100 -23.96 0.18 18.48
C HIS A 100 -23.26 -0.78 17.54
N ARG A 101 -22.39 -0.28 16.64
CA ARG A 101 -21.57 -1.15 15.77
C ARG A 101 -20.49 -1.86 16.59
N GLU A 102 -19.81 -1.16 17.50
CA GLU A 102 -18.81 -1.75 18.39
C GLU A 102 -19.39 -2.86 19.26
N MET A 103 -20.51 -2.62 19.95
CA MET A 103 -21.16 -3.63 20.79
C MET A 103 -21.52 -4.91 20.01
N LYS A 104 -21.95 -4.77 18.75
CA LYS A 104 -22.23 -5.90 17.87
C LYS A 104 -20.98 -6.72 17.56
N TRP A 105 -19.83 -6.08 17.40
CA TRP A 105 -18.56 -6.77 17.15
C TRP A 105 -18.02 -7.43 18.42
N LEU A 106 -18.12 -6.77 19.58
CA LEU A 106 -17.74 -7.34 20.87
C LEU A 106 -18.56 -8.61 21.19
N ASP A 107 -19.87 -8.60 20.93
CA ASP A 107 -20.74 -9.79 21.01
C ASP A 107 -20.27 -10.91 20.08
N MET A 108 -19.78 -10.59 18.87
CA MET A 108 -19.23 -11.61 17.97
C MET A 108 -17.97 -12.25 18.53
N PHE A 109 -17.07 -11.45 19.11
CA PHE A 109 -15.80 -11.94 19.62
C PHE A 109 -15.95 -12.91 20.78
N GLN A 110 -17.01 -12.79 21.60
CA GLN A 110 -17.27 -13.72 22.71
C GLN A 110 -17.57 -15.16 22.24
N SER A 111 -17.95 -15.35 20.98
CA SER A 111 -18.27 -16.66 20.42
C SER A 111 -17.83 -16.77 18.96
N TRP A 112 -16.59 -16.35 18.69
CA TRP A 112 -16.08 -16.17 17.33
C TRP A 112 -16.23 -17.42 16.46
N ASP A 113 -15.86 -18.60 16.99
CA ASP A 113 -15.94 -19.87 16.24
C ASP A 113 -17.36 -20.18 15.76
N LYS A 114 -18.36 -19.90 16.59
CA LYS A 114 -19.78 -20.06 16.24
C LYS A 114 -20.18 -19.07 15.14
N TRP A 115 -19.67 -17.84 15.18
CA TRP A 115 -19.97 -16.81 14.19
C TRP A 115 -19.36 -17.14 12.83
N ILE A 116 -18.09 -17.57 12.80
CA ILE A 116 -17.42 -17.98 11.57
C ILE A 116 -18.03 -19.26 10.99
N SER A 117 -18.28 -20.28 11.81
CA SER A 117 -18.80 -21.56 11.30
C SER A 117 -20.28 -21.53 10.91
N ARG A 118 -21.13 -20.80 11.64
CA ARG A 118 -22.60 -20.87 11.46
C ARG A 118 -23.25 -19.58 10.99
N ARG A 119 -22.55 -18.44 11.06
CA ARG A 119 -23.11 -17.11 10.76
C ARG A 119 -22.22 -16.29 9.84
N PHE A 120 -21.38 -16.96 9.05
CA PHE A 120 -20.46 -16.30 8.12
C PHE A 120 -21.11 -15.25 7.21
N PRO A 121 -22.32 -15.44 6.64
CA PRO A 121 -22.96 -14.39 5.84
C PRO A 121 -23.18 -13.09 6.61
N LYS A 122 -23.42 -13.17 7.93
CA LYS A 122 -23.59 -11.99 8.78
C LYS A 122 -22.25 -11.36 9.15
N VAL A 123 -21.20 -12.16 9.37
CA VAL A 123 -19.81 -11.68 9.54
C VAL A 123 -19.41 -10.89 8.31
N LYS A 124 -19.54 -11.50 7.13
CA LYS A 124 -19.28 -10.90 5.82
C LYS A 124 -20.00 -9.57 5.63
N LEU A 125 -21.30 -9.52 5.92
CA LEU A 125 -22.09 -8.29 5.85
C LEU A 125 -21.54 -7.21 6.79
N ARG A 126 -21.10 -7.56 8.00
CA ARG A 126 -20.53 -6.61 8.96
C ARG A 126 -19.16 -6.11 8.50
N CYS A 127 -18.30 -6.94 7.93
CA CYS A 127 -17.03 -6.50 7.33
C CYS A 127 -17.27 -5.51 6.17
N ARG A 128 -18.24 -5.80 5.27
CA ARG A 128 -18.64 -4.89 4.18
C ARG A 128 -19.27 -3.57 4.64
N LYS A 129 -19.91 -3.55 5.81
CA LYS A 129 -20.38 -2.30 6.46
C LYS A 129 -19.31 -1.55 7.23
N GLY A 130 -18.35 -2.29 7.74
CA GLY A 130 -17.10 -1.82 8.29
C GLY A 130 -16.88 -2.17 9.75
N ILE A 131 -15.62 -2.47 10.00
CA ILE A 131 -15.10 -2.78 11.33
C ILE A 131 -14.79 -1.45 12.00
N PRO A 132 -15.32 -1.19 13.21
CA PRO A 132 -14.94 -0.03 14.00
C PRO A 132 -13.42 0.04 14.18
N SER A 133 -12.84 1.24 14.07
CA SER A 133 -11.37 1.43 14.14
C SER A 133 -10.76 0.84 15.41
N SER A 134 -11.43 1.03 16.54
CA SER A 134 -11.07 0.48 17.86
C SER A 134 -10.99 -1.05 17.92
N LEU A 135 -11.60 -1.77 16.96
CA LEU A 135 -11.72 -3.22 16.97
C LEU A 135 -10.98 -3.90 15.82
N ARG A 136 -10.33 -3.14 14.92
CA ARG A 136 -9.63 -3.71 13.75
C ARG A 136 -8.51 -4.65 14.13
N ALA A 137 -7.68 -4.28 15.12
CA ALA A 137 -6.58 -5.12 15.60
C ALA A 137 -7.04 -6.56 15.84
N ARG A 138 -8.03 -6.71 16.74
CA ARG A 138 -8.59 -8.01 17.10
C ARG A 138 -9.36 -8.66 15.95
N ALA A 139 -10.19 -7.89 15.23
CA ALA A 139 -10.99 -8.45 14.15
C ALA A 139 -10.14 -9.03 13.02
N TRP A 140 -9.08 -8.32 12.60
CA TRP A 140 -8.19 -8.75 11.54
C TRP A 140 -7.39 -9.98 11.96
N GLN A 141 -6.91 -10.05 13.21
CA GLN A 141 -6.27 -11.26 13.71
C GLN A 141 -7.19 -12.49 13.70
N LEU A 142 -8.44 -12.31 14.13
CA LEU A 142 -9.45 -13.36 14.15
C LEU A 142 -9.93 -13.79 12.76
N LEU A 143 -10.04 -12.86 11.81
CA LEU A 143 -10.42 -13.15 10.42
C LEU A 143 -9.30 -13.87 9.66
N SER A 144 -8.04 -13.48 9.91
CA SER A 144 -6.86 -14.09 9.27
C SER A 144 -6.39 -15.37 9.93
N SER A 145 -6.87 -15.69 11.13
CA SER A 145 -6.30 -16.73 12.01
C SER A 145 -4.84 -16.45 12.39
N SER A 146 -4.39 -15.19 12.38
CA SER A 146 -3.06 -14.83 12.86
C SER A 146 -2.98 -14.89 14.40
N GLU A 147 -4.11 -14.75 15.10
CA GLU A 147 -4.15 -14.93 16.56
C GLU A 147 -3.75 -16.36 16.96
N ASP A 148 -4.12 -17.36 16.15
CA ASP A 148 -3.77 -18.76 16.40
C ASP A 148 -2.27 -18.99 16.21
N LEU A 149 -1.65 -18.35 15.20
CA LEU A 149 -0.20 -18.38 15.00
C LEU A 149 0.53 -17.72 16.17
N LEU A 150 0.09 -16.53 16.58
CA LEU A 150 0.63 -15.82 17.74
C LEU A 150 0.61 -16.69 19.00
N LYS A 151 -0.54 -17.28 19.33
CA LYS A 151 -0.70 -18.14 20.51
C LYS A 151 0.13 -19.43 20.44
N SER A 152 0.30 -19.99 19.25
CA SER A 152 1.02 -21.25 19.04
C SER A 152 2.55 -21.07 19.01
N ASN A 153 3.04 -19.84 18.90
CA ASN A 153 4.46 -19.52 18.75
C ASN A 153 4.94 -18.47 19.77
N PRO A 154 4.76 -18.70 21.09
CA PRO A 154 5.13 -17.72 22.11
C PRO A 154 6.63 -17.42 22.07
N GLY A 155 6.99 -16.12 22.02
CA GLY A 155 8.39 -15.68 22.02
C GLY A 155 9.10 -15.77 20.67
N LYS A 156 8.42 -16.28 19.63
CA LYS A 156 9.06 -16.53 18.32
C LYS A 156 9.42 -15.24 17.60
N PHE A 157 8.61 -14.19 17.75
CA PHE A 157 8.92 -12.90 17.13
C PHE A 157 10.17 -12.29 17.75
N GLU A 158 10.29 -12.30 19.08
CA GLU A 158 11.47 -11.82 19.80
C GLU A 158 12.72 -12.65 19.49
N GLU A 159 12.57 -13.96 19.27
CA GLU A 159 13.64 -14.84 18.79
C GLU A 159 14.15 -14.35 17.42
N LEU A 160 13.26 -14.21 16.44
CA LEU A 160 13.58 -13.76 15.08
C LEU A 160 14.19 -12.34 15.07
N GLU A 161 13.75 -11.45 15.96
CA GLU A 161 14.32 -10.11 16.07
C GLU A 161 15.78 -10.11 16.52
N ARG A 162 16.15 -11.05 17.41
CA ARG A 162 17.52 -11.20 17.92
C ARG A 162 18.43 -11.89 16.93
N GLU A 163 17.88 -12.71 16.04
CA GLU A 163 18.64 -13.36 14.99
C GLU A 163 19.28 -12.35 14.03
N GLN A 164 20.43 -12.72 13.46
CA GLN A 164 21.10 -11.91 12.45
C GLN A 164 20.39 -12.09 11.12
N GLY A 165 19.90 -11.00 10.53
CA GLY A 165 19.32 -11.02 9.19
C GLY A 165 20.39 -11.00 8.10
N ASP A 166 20.03 -11.45 6.89
CA ASP A 166 20.89 -11.32 5.71
C ASP A 166 21.12 -9.83 5.39
N PRO A 167 22.38 -9.34 5.38
CA PRO A 167 22.70 -7.94 5.10
C PRO A 167 22.08 -7.39 3.81
N LYS A 168 21.90 -8.26 2.80
CA LYS A 168 21.23 -7.88 1.54
C LYS A 168 19.82 -7.37 1.81
N TRP A 169 19.04 -8.08 2.62
CA TRP A 169 17.65 -7.70 2.90
C TRP A 169 17.59 -6.50 3.82
N LEU A 170 18.47 -6.44 4.83
CA LEU A 170 18.50 -5.33 5.79
C LEU A 170 18.75 -3.98 5.08
N ASP A 171 19.71 -3.92 4.16
CA ASP A 171 20.01 -2.71 3.37
C ASP A 171 18.81 -2.26 2.51
N ILE A 172 18.11 -3.20 1.89
CA ILE A 172 16.92 -2.89 1.07
C ILE A 172 15.79 -2.38 1.97
N ILE A 173 15.55 -3.01 3.13
CA ILE A 173 14.52 -2.60 4.10
C ILE A 173 14.82 -1.19 4.61
N GLU A 174 16.04 -0.89 5.05
CA GLU A 174 16.43 0.43 5.58
C GLU A 174 16.20 1.56 4.57
N LYS A 175 16.52 1.28 3.30
CA LYS A 175 16.25 2.21 2.19
C LYS A 175 14.75 2.34 1.90
N ASP A 176 13.91 1.39 2.31
CA ASP A 176 12.47 1.42 2.09
C ASP A 176 11.70 2.21 3.16
N LEU A 177 12.12 2.13 4.43
CA LEU A 177 11.35 2.66 5.57
C LEU A 177 10.89 4.11 5.40
N HIS A 178 11.76 4.99 4.90
CA HIS A 178 11.48 6.43 4.84
C HIS A 178 10.40 6.82 3.83
N ARG A 179 10.10 5.97 2.83
CA ARG A 179 9.04 6.21 1.85
C ARG A 179 7.69 5.61 2.27
N GLN A 180 7.64 4.90 3.39
CA GLN A 180 6.41 4.26 3.88
C GLN A 180 5.57 5.23 4.72
N PHE A 181 4.49 5.73 4.12
CA PHE A 181 3.55 6.68 4.73
C PHE A 181 4.25 7.87 5.43
N PRO A 182 5.10 8.65 4.71
CA PRO A 182 5.94 9.69 5.31
C PRO A 182 5.15 10.83 5.97
N PHE A 183 3.86 10.95 5.64
CA PHE A 183 2.96 11.94 6.23
C PHE A 183 2.15 11.40 7.41
N HIS A 184 2.29 10.12 7.79
CA HIS A 184 1.62 9.59 8.97
C HIS A 184 2.48 9.81 10.21
N GLU A 185 1.89 10.26 11.33
CA GLU A 185 2.61 10.64 12.55
C GLU A 185 3.53 9.53 13.10
N MET A 186 3.11 8.27 12.95
CA MET A 186 3.90 7.09 13.34
C MET A 186 5.21 6.94 12.54
N PHE A 187 5.23 7.36 11.28
CA PHE A 187 6.36 7.13 10.35
C PHE A 187 7.09 8.41 9.91
N ALA A 188 6.55 9.59 10.23
CA ALA A 188 7.08 10.88 9.82
C ALA A 188 8.48 11.19 10.38
N ALA A 189 8.80 10.69 11.56
CA ALA A 189 10.12 10.85 12.16
C ALA A 189 11.09 9.80 11.62
N ARG A 190 12.14 10.25 10.90
CA ARG A 190 13.20 9.37 10.40
C ARG A 190 13.91 8.69 11.57
N GLY A 191 13.97 7.35 11.54
CA GLY A 191 14.52 6.55 12.64
C GLY A 191 13.67 6.59 13.91
N GLY A 192 12.44 7.11 13.87
CA GLY A 192 11.51 7.08 15.00
C GLY A 192 10.95 5.68 15.26
N HIS A 193 10.25 5.53 16.39
CA HIS A 193 9.69 4.25 16.86
C HIS A 193 8.90 3.47 15.78
N GLY A 194 8.02 4.12 15.01
CA GLY A 194 7.27 3.43 13.96
C GLY A 194 8.14 2.87 12.84
N GLN A 195 9.18 3.58 12.41
CA GLN A 195 10.13 3.05 11.41
C GLN A 195 10.96 1.90 12.00
N GLN A 196 11.32 1.97 13.28
CA GLN A 196 12.04 0.89 13.97
C GLN A 196 11.16 -0.38 14.10
N ASP A 197 9.90 -0.23 14.48
CA ASP A 197 8.95 -1.35 14.56
C ASP A 197 8.65 -1.95 13.18
N LEU A 198 8.53 -1.10 12.14
CA LEU A 198 8.39 -1.58 10.78
C LEU A 198 9.62 -2.37 10.31
N TYR A 199 10.83 -1.88 10.62
CA TYR A 199 12.07 -2.60 10.35
C TYR A 199 12.09 -3.97 11.05
N ARG A 200 11.73 -4.00 12.34
CA ARG A 200 11.67 -5.23 13.14
C ARG A 200 10.76 -6.28 12.52
N ILE A 201 9.55 -5.89 12.11
CA ILE A 201 8.58 -6.78 11.45
C ILE A 201 9.15 -7.33 10.14
N LEU A 202 9.67 -6.47 9.27
CA LEU A 202 10.14 -6.86 7.95
C LEU A 202 11.41 -7.72 8.04
N LYS A 203 12.35 -7.36 8.92
CA LYS A 203 13.52 -8.17 9.23
C LYS A 203 13.10 -9.56 9.70
N ALA A 204 12.23 -9.64 10.72
CA ALA A 204 11.77 -10.91 11.25
C ALA A 204 11.10 -11.77 10.17
N TYR A 205 10.33 -11.17 9.26
CA TYR A 205 9.74 -11.88 8.13
C TYR A 205 10.81 -12.52 7.23
N THR A 206 11.89 -11.81 6.90
CA THR A 206 12.96 -12.37 6.05
C THR A 206 13.68 -13.56 6.69
N ILE A 207 13.73 -13.61 8.02
CA ILE A 207 14.33 -14.73 8.76
C ILE A 207 13.34 -15.88 8.87
N TYR A 208 12.04 -15.57 9.05
CA TYR A 208 10.96 -16.56 9.08
C TYR A 208 10.76 -17.24 7.72
N ARG A 209 10.90 -16.50 6.60
CA ARG A 209 10.79 -16.97 5.22
C ARG A 209 12.04 -16.59 4.39
N PRO A 210 13.17 -17.26 4.61
CA PRO A 210 14.42 -16.94 3.92
C PRO A 210 14.35 -17.16 2.40
N ASP A 211 13.54 -18.13 1.95
CA ASP A 211 13.36 -18.44 0.53
C ASP A 211 12.60 -17.33 -0.24
N GLU A 212 11.73 -16.58 0.45
CA GLU A 212 11.04 -15.42 -0.13
C GLU A 212 11.84 -14.13 0.06
N GLY A 213 12.47 -13.95 1.22
CA GLY A 213 13.22 -12.76 1.56
C GLY A 213 12.32 -11.53 1.72
N TYR A 214 12.78 -10.40 1.17
CA TYR A 214 12.04 -9.14 1.22
C TYR A 214 11.67 -8.62 -0.17
N CYS A 215 10.37 -8.38 -0.35
CA CYS A 215 9.80 -7.64 -1.47
C CYS A 215 9.33 -6.26 -0.98
N GLN A 216 9.69 -5.19 -1.69
CA GLN A 216 9.34 -3.80 -1.31
C GLN A 216 7.84 -3.57 -1.12
N ALA A 217 6.99 -4.34 -1.82
CA ALA A 217 5.54 -4.25 -1.65
C ALA A 217 5.05 -4.74 -0.26
N GLN A 218 5.87 -5.45 0.52
CA GLN A 218 5.53 -5.86 1.88
C GLN A 218 5.59 -4.70 2.88
N ALA A 219 6.46 -3.70 2.65
CA ALA A 219 6.62 -2.56 3.54
C ALA A 219 5.30 -1.79 3.79
N PRO A 220 4.55 -1.36 2.75
CA PRO A 220 3.29 -0.66 2.96
C PRO A 220 2.23 -1.57 3.60
N VAL A 221 2.24 -2.88 3.30
CA VAL A 221 1.34 -3.87 3.93
C VAL A 221 1.60 -3.97 5.43
N ALA A 222 2.87 -4.11 5.83
CA ALA A 222 3.29 -4.17 7.22
C ALA A 222 3.01 -2.85 7.97
N ALA A 223 3.21 -1.70 7.31
CA ALA A 223 2.92 -0.40 7.89
C ALA A 223 1.42 -0.21 8.18
N VAL A 224 0.52 -0.61 7.27
CA VAL A 224 -0.94 -0.58 7.51
C VAL A 224 -1.33 -1.41 8.73
N LEU A 225 -0.73 -2.59 8.89
CA LEU A 225 -0.94 -3.43 10.06
C LEU A 225 -0.46 -2.74 11.34
N LEU A 226 0.77 -2.22 11.33
CA LEU A 226 1.41 -1.57 12.47
C LEU A 226 0.68 -0.31 12.94
N MET A 227 0.00 0.41 12.04
CA MET A 227 -0.88 1.53 12.41
C MET A 227 -2.08 1.09 13.27
N HIS A 228 -2.37 -0.20 13.38
CA HIS A 228 -3.55 -0.72 14.08
C HIS A 228 -3.24 -1.72 15.18
N MET A 229 -2.06 -2.31 15.22
CA MET A 229 -1.70 -3.33 16.20
C MET A 229 -0.21 -3.31 16.53
N PRO A 230 0.19 -3.83 17.71
CA PRO A 230 1.60 -3.98 18.07
C PRO A 230 2.40 -4.81 17.06
N ALA A 231 3.72 -4.61 17.03
CA ALA A 231 4.61 -5.20 16.04
C ALA A 231 4.49 -6.73 15.89
N GLU A 232 4.41 -7.48 16.99
CA GLU A 232 4.26 -8.94 16.95
C GLU A 232 2.94 -9.38 16.30
N GLN A 233 1.84 -8.68 16.60
CA GLN A 233 0.54 -8.97 16.00
C GLN A 233 0.54 -8.65 14.51
N ALA A 234 1.18 -7.54 14.13
CA ALA A 234 1.36 -7.12 12.75
C ALA A 234 2.22 -8.13 11.96
N PHE A 235 3.29 -8.64 12.57
CA PHE A 235 4.12 -9.70 12.02
C PHE A 235 3.30 -10.95 11.66
N TRP A 236 2.51 -11.48 12.60
CA TRP A 236 1.70 -12.66 12.30
C TRP A 236 0.58 -12.42 11.29
N CYS A 237 0.04 -11.19 11.22
CA CYS A 237 -0.88 -10.82 10.15
C CYS A 237 -0.18 -10.76 8.80
N LEU A 238 1.03 -10.21 8.73
CA LEU A 238 1.84 -10.17 7.51
C LEU A 238 2.15 -11.59 7.01
N VAL A 239 2.55 -12.49 7.93
CA VAL A 239 2.73 -13.92 7.64
C VAL A 239 1.49 -14.53 6.99
N GLN A 240 0.30 -14.34 7.58
CA GLN A 240 -0.94 -14.82 6.98
C GLN A 240 -1.20 -14.19 5.60
N ILE A 241 -0.96 -12.89 5.43
CA ILE A 241 -1.16 -12.22 4.14
C ILE A 241 -0.29 -12.85 3.06
N CYS A 242 1.00 -13.03 3.33
CA CYS A 242 1.94 -13.56 2.35
C CYS A 242 1.69 -15.04 2.03
N GLU A 243 1.38 -15.86 3.02
CA GLU A 243 1.28 -17.32 2.83
C GLU A 243 -0.10 -17.80 2.41
N ARG A 244 -1.15 -17.17 2.95
CA ARG A 244 -2.53 -17.67 2.78
C ARG A 244 -3.34 -16.81 1.83
N TYR A 245 -3.20 -15.49 1.90
CA TYR A 245 -4.04 -14.60 1.11
C TYR A 245 -3.44 -14.29 -0.27
N LEU A 246 -2.12 -14.09 -0.33
CA LEU A 246 -1.39 -13.70 -1.54
C LEU A 246 -0.19 -14.64 -1.81
N PRO A 247 -0.39 -15.97 -1.85
CA PRO A 247 0.70 -16.92 -2.01
C PRO A 247 1.46 -16.66 -3.31
N GLY A 248 2.80 -16.57 -3.21
CA GLY A 248 3.69 -16.37 -4.35
C GLY A 248 3.74 -14.95 -4.92
N TYR A 249 2.97 -13.99 -4.38
CA TYR A 249 2.98 -12.61 -4.87
C TYR A 249 4.33 -11.92 -4.65
N TYR A 250 4.99 -12.23 -3.53
CA TYR A 250 6.24 -11.59 -3.12
C TYR A 250 7.49 -12.38 -3.55
N SER A 251 7.31 -13.52 -4.21
CA SER A 251 8.41 -14.36 -4.68
C SER A 251 9.16 -13.72 -5.85
N ALA A 252 10.41 -14.13 -6.02
CA ALA A 252 11.21 -13.73 -7.17
C ALA A 252 10.51 -14.08 -8.49
N GLY A 253 10.56 -13.16 -9.45
CA GLY A 253 9.99 -13.38 -10.79
C GLY A 253 8.50 -13.06 -10.94
N LEU A 254 7.77 -12.79 -9.84
CA LEU A 254 6.40 -12.26 -9.89
C LEU A 254 5.43 -13.14 -10.72
N GLU A 255 5.60 -14.46 -10.70
CA GLU A 255 4.81 -15.38 -11.54
C GLU A 255 3.34 -15.41 -11.11
N ALA A 256 3.07 -15.44 -9.80
CA ALA A 256 1.71 -15.45 -9.27
C ALA A 256 0.92 -14.18 -9.68
N ILE A 257 1.56 -13.01 -9.60
CA ILE A 257 0.89 -11.75 -9.98
C ILE A 257 0.72 -11.63 -11.50
N GLN A 258 1.63 -12.19 -12.31
CA GLN A 258 1.45 -12.27 -13.76
C GLN A 258 0.25 -13.14 -14.13
N LEU A 259 0.14 -14.33 -13.53
CA LEU A 259 -1.00 -15.23 -13.73
C LEU A 259 -2.31 -14.56 -13.31
N ASP A 260 -2.33 -13.94 -12.13
CA ASP A 260 -3.49 -13.21 -11.65
C ASP A 260 -3.83 -12.00 -12.53
N GLY A 261 -2.84 -11.41 -13.21
CA GLY A 261 -3.05 -10.40 -14.23
C GLY A 261 -3.77 -10.91 -15.47
N GLU A 262 -3.44 -12.10 -15.96
CA GLU A 262 -4.18 -12.73 -17.06
C GLU A 262 -5.63 -13.05 -16.68
N ILE A 263 -5.84 -13.55 -15.45
CA ILE A 263 -7.17 -13.80 -14.90
C ILE A 263 -7.94 -12.49 -14.80
N PHE A 264 -7.32 -11.44 -14.25
CA PHE A 264 -7.91 -10.12 -14.09
C PHE A 264 -8.33 -9.52 -15.43
N PHE A 265 -7.48 -9.62 -16.46
CA PHE A 265 -7.78 -9.13 -17.80
C PHE A 265 -8.91 -9.91 -18.47
N SER A 266 -8.96 -11.22 -18.23
CA SER A 266 -10.04 -12.09 -18.69
C SER A 266 -11.38 -11.76 -18.01
N LEU A 267 -11.36 -11.43 -16.72
CA LEU A 267 -12.53 -10.93 -15.99
C LEU A 267 -12.98 -9.56 -16.51
N LEU A 268 -12.03 -8.66 -16.79
CA LEU A 268 -12.34 -7.35 -17.37
C LEU A 268 -13.06 -7.48 -18.71
N ARG A 269 -12.67 -8.44 -19.55
CA ARG A 269 -13.38 -8.73 -20.81
C ARG A 269 -14.87 -9.02 -20.60
N ARG A 270 -15.23 -9.67 -19.48
CA ARG A 270 -16.62 -10.00 -19.14
C ARG A 270 -17.34 -8.82 -18.47
N VAL A 271 -16.68 -8.15 -17.53
CA VAL A 271 -17.29 -7.10 -16.68
C VAL A 271 -17.36 -5.74 -17.39
N CYS A 272 -16.33 -5.39 -18.16
CA CYS A 272 -16.28 -4.14 -18.93
C CYS A 272 -15.58 -4.37 -20.29
N PRO A 273 -16.29 -4.96 -21.28
CA PRO A 273 -15.71 -5.29 -22.59
C PRO A 273 -15.10 -4.09 -23.34
N MET A 274 -15.60 -2.89 -23.07
CA MET A 274 -15.07 -1.63 -23.62
C MET A 274 -13.67 -1.32 -23.08
N ALA A 275 -13.49 -1.30 -21.75
CA ALA A 275 -12.19 -1.10 -21.12
C ALA A 275 -11.18 -2.17 -21.57
N TYR A 276 -11.61 -3.43 -21.64
CA TYR A 276 -10.77 -4.51 -22.17
C TYR A 276 -10.30 -4.24 -23.61
N ARG A 277 -11.21 -3.88 -24.52
CA ARG A 277 -10.86 -3.58 -25.92
C ARG A 277 -9.91 -2.40 -26.02
N HIS A 278 -10.10 -1.38 -25.18
CA HIS A 278 -9.24 -0.21 -25.11
C HIS A 278 -7.80 -0.57 -24.71
N LEU A 279 -7.63 -1.25 -23.58
CA LEU A 279 -6.33 -1.69 -23.09
C LEU A 279 -5.65 -2.64 -24.08
N LYS A 280 -6.40 -3.56 -24.68
CA LYS A 280 -5.89 -4.48 -25.71
C LYS A 280 -5.44 -3.74 -26.98
N LYS A 281 -6.18 -2.73 -27.43
CA LYS A 281 -5.83 -1.90 -28.60
C LYS A 281 -4.47 -1.23 -28.41
N PHE A 282 -4.21 -0.71 -27.21
CA PHE A 282 -2.96 -0.04 -26.87
C PHE A 282 -1.88 -0.95 -26.27
N LYS A 283 -2.10 -2.27 -26.26
CA LYS A 283 -1.15 -3.28 -25.74
C LYS A 283 -0.70 -2.97 -24.30
N ILE A 284 -1.64 -2.54 -23.46
CA ILE A 284 -1.37 -2.27 -22.05
C ILE A 284 -1.63 -3.54 -21.26
N ASP A 285 -0.55 -4.21 -20.89
CA ASP A 285 -0.61 -5.43 -20.09
C ASP A 285 -0.96 -5.12 -18.63
N PRO A 286 -1.77 -5.97 -17.95
CA PRO A 286 -2.18 -5.77 -16.57
C PRO A 286 -1.04 -5.47 -15.60
N ILE A 287 0.08 -6.17 -15.73
CA ILE A 287 1.27 -6.04 -14.89
C ILE A 287 1.79 -4.59 -14.81
N LEU A 288 1.52 -3.74 -15.81
CA LEU A 288 1.99 -2.36 -15.85
C LEU A 288 1.27 -1.42 -14.88
N TYR A 289 0.06 -1.78 -14.42
CA TYR A 289 -0.74 -0.94 -13.52
C TYR A 289 -1.24 -1.67 -12.28
N MET A 290 -1.46 -2.99 -12.35
CA MET A 290 -2.08 -3.73 -11.26
C MET A 290 -1.08 -4.19 -10.18
N THR A 291 0.21 -4.26 -10.50
CA THR A 291 1.22 -4.88 -9.62
C THR A 291 1.21 -4.22 -8.24
N GLU A 292 1.28 -2.89 -8.21
CA GLU A 292 1.18 -2.14 -6.95
C GLU A 292 -0.18 -2.31 -6.28
N TRP A 293 -1.27 -2.17 -7.04
CA TRP A 293 -2.63 -2.29 -6.52
C TRP A 293 -2.84 -3.61 -5.77
N PHE A 294 -2.36 -4.70 -6.34
CA PHE A 294 -2.60 -6.04 -5.84
C PHE A 294 -1.62 -6.39 -4.72
N MET A 295 -0.32 -6.16 -4.94
CA MET A 295 0.71 -6.51 -3.96
C MET A 295 0.67 -5.61 -2.72
N CYS A 296 0.28 -4.34 -2.86
CA CYS A 296 0.13 -3.44 -1.71
C CYS A 296 -1.31 -3.42 -1.15
N ILE A 297 -2.23 -4.24 -1.69
CA ILE A 297 -3.65 -4.27 -1.32
C ILE A 297 -4.22 -2.83 -1.31
N PHE A 298 -3.92 -2.09 -2.38
CA PHE A 298 -4.31 -0.71 -2.64
C PHE A 298 -3.89 0.35 -1.59
N SER A 299 -3.06 0.00 -0.62
CA SER A 299 -2.67 0.90 0.48
C SER A 299 -1.92 2.16 0.04
N ARG A 300 -1.24 2.12 -1.11
CA ARG A 300 -0.57 3.28 -1.73
C ARG A 300 -1.44 4.03 -2.75
N THR A 301 -2.57 3.46 -3.14
CA THR A 301 -3.38 3.93 -4.28
C THR A 301 -4.66 4.63 -3.83
N LEU A 302 -5.30 4.15 -2.77
CA LEU A 302 -6.62 4.64 -2.34
C LEU A 302 -6.51 5.65 -1.18
N PRO A 303 -7.52 6.54 -1.02
CA PRO A 303 -7.67 7.33 0.20
C PRO A 303 -7.79 6.41 1.42
N TRP A 304 -7.33 6.85 2.58
CA TRP A 304 -7.17 5.96 3.73
C TRP A 304 -8.48 5.31 4.18
N ALA A 305 -9.58 6.06 4.21
CA ALA A 305 -10.91 5.52 4.51
C ALA A 305 -11.25 4.32 3.61
N SER A 306 -11.03 4.45 2.29
CA SER A 306 -11.21 3.38 1.30
C SER A 306 -10.26 2.19 1.53
N VAL A 307 -8.98 2.43 1.86
CA VAL A 307 -8.02 1.37 2.20
C VAL A 307 -8.57 0.49 3.32
N LEU A 308 -9.06 1.11 4.40
CA LEU A 308 -9.61 0.39 5.55
C LEU A 308 -10.83 -0.45 5.17
N ARG A 309 -11.68 0.03 4.27
CA ARG A 309 -12.82 -0.77 3.77
C ARG A 309 -12.37 -1.97 2.96
N VAL A 310 -11.40 -1.78 2.07
CA VAL A 310 -10.83 -2.86 1.26
C VAL A 310 -10.21 -3.92 2.16
N TRP A 311 -9.44 -3.51 3.18
CA TRP A 311 -8.78 -4.42 4.12
C TRP A 311 -9.77 -5.21 5.00
N ASP A 312 -10.81 -4.56 5.51
CA ASP A 312 -11.89 -5.24 6.25
C ASP A 312 -12.55 -6.35 5.41
N MET A 313 -12.81 -6.08 4.13
CA MET A 313 -13.38 -7.06 3.20
C MET A 313 -12.35 -8.13 2.85
N PHE A 314 -11.11 -7.74 2.56
CA PHE A 314 -10.03 -8.64 2.16
C PHE A 314 -9.75 -9.71 3.20
N PHE A 315 -9.61 -9.35 4.48
CA PHE A 315 -9.42 -10.33 5.55
C PHE A 315 -10.58 -11.32 5.67
N CYS A 316 -11.81 -10.87 5.41
CA CYS A 316 -12.99 -11.73 5.49
C CYS A 316 -13.21 -12.61 4.26
N GLU A 317 -12.88 -12.11 3.08
CA GLU A 317 -13.34 -12.66 1.80
C GLU A 317 -12.21 -13.15 0.89
N GLY A 318 -10.96 -12.80 1.18
CA GLY A 318 -9.76 -13.19 0.46
C GLY A 318 -9.43 -12.31 -0.74
N VAL A 319 -8.45 -12.77 -1.53
CA VAL A 319 -7.88 -12.08 -2.71
C VAL A 319 -8.93 -11.64 -3.74
N LYS A 320 -10.10 -12.29 -3.82
CA LYS A 320 -11.18 -11.88 -4.75
C LYS A 320 -11.64 -10.43 -4.55
N ILE A 321 -11.48 -9.86 -3.34
CA ILE A 321 -11.77 -8.44 -3.09
C ILE A 321 -10.80 -7.56 -3.87
N VAL A 322 -9.52 -7.93 -3.93
CA VAL A 322 -8.50 -7.19 -4.67
C VAL A 322 -8.87 -7.10 -6.16
N PHE A 323 -9.27 -8.24 -6.75
CA PHE A 323 -9.80 -8.29 -8.12
C PHE A 323 -11.04 -7.43 -8.33
N ARG A 324 -12.03 -7.52 -7.43
CA ARG A 324 -13.26 -6.72 -7.54
C ARG A 324 -12.96 -5.22 -7.51
N VAL A 325 -12.12 -4.78 -6.58
CA VAL A 325 -11.71 -3.37 -6.48
C VAL A 325 -11.00 -2.94 -7.77
N GLY A 326 -10.02 -3.71 -8.26
CA GLY A 326 -9.34 -3.40 -9.51
C GLY A 326 -10.29 -3.28 -10.71
N LEU A 327 -11.30 -4.16 -10.81
CA LEU A 327 -12.31 -4.10 -11.88
C LEU A 327 -13.19 -2.87 -11.77
N VAL A 328 -13.58 -2.48 -10.55
CA VAL A 328 -14.34 -1.26 -10.29
C VAL A 328 -13.51 -0.05 -10.71
N LEU A 329 -12.24 0.04 -10.34
CA LEU A 329 -11.35 1.14 -10.73
C LEU A 329 -11.23 1.26 -12.27
N LEU A 330 -11.01 0.15 -12.97
CA LEU A 330 -10.97 0.16 -14.44
C LEU A 330 -12.29 0.58 -15.06
N LYS A 331 -13.43 0.13 -14.53
CA LYS A 331 -14.76 0.57 -14.97
C LYS A 331 -14.95 2.06 -14.71
N GLN A 332 -14.46 2.59 -13.58
CA GLN A 332 -14.52 4.01 -13.28
C GLN A 332 -13.59 4.84 -14.17
N MET A 333 -12.47 4.33 -14.65
CA MET A 333 -11.57 5.09 -15.51
C MET A 333 -11.87 4.95 -17.01
N LEU A 334 -12.33 3.77 -17.44
CA LEU A 334 -12.38 3.35 -18.85
C LEU A 334 -13.76 2.83 -19.28
N GLY A 335 -14.75 2.87 -18.38
CA GLY A 335 -16.05 2.22 -18.57
C GLY A 335 -17.13 3.04 -19.28
N SER A 336 -16.79 4.16 -19.92
CA SER A 336 -17.72 4.91 -20.78
C SER A 336 -17.01 5.47 -22.02
N VAL A 337 -17.77 5.69 -23.09
CA VAL A 337 -17.24 6.29 -24.33
C VAL A 337 -16.65 7.66 -24.06
N ASP A 338 -17.31 8.47 -23.22
CA ASP A 338 -16.83 9.81 -22.88
C ASP A 338 -15.46 9.77 -22.18
N LYS A 339 -15.28 8.83 -21.25
CA LYS A 339 -13.98 8.63 -20.59
C LYS A 339 -12.88 8.22 -21.57
N LEU A 340 -13.22 7.41 -22.58
CA LEU A 340 -12.24 6.97 -23.59
C LEU A 340 -11.92 8.04 -24.64
N ARG A 341 -12.80 9.02 -24.86
CA ARG A 341 -12.54 10.13 -25.81
C ARG A 341 -11.34 10.98 -25.41
N GLU A 342 -10.99 11.01 -24.12
CA GLU A 342 -9.83 11.72 -23.61
C GLU A 342 -8.54 10.90 -23.68
N LEU A 343 -8.64 9.59 -23.96
CA LEU A 343 -7.54 8.63 -23.85
C LEU A 343 -7.19 8.09 -25.24
N GLN A 344 -6.55 8.91 -26.06
CA GLN A 344 -6.32 8.57 -27.48
C GLN A 344 -5.11 7.65 -27.72
N GLY A 345 -4.29 7.40 -26.70
CA GLY A 345 -3.07 6.62 -26.81
C GLY A 345 -2.72 5.81 -25.57
N MET A 346 -1.59 5.10 -25.66
CA MET A 346 -1.02 4.35 -24.55
C MET A 346 -0.61 5.27 -23.40
N TYR A 347 -0.02 6.44 -23.72
CA TYR A 347 0.49 7.38 -22.73
C TYR A 347 -0.62 7.92 -21.83
N GLU A 348 -1.66 8.51 -22.42
CA GLU A 348 -2.79 9.11 -21.69
C GLU A 348 -3.52 8.04 -20.87
N THR A 349 -3.65 6.82 -21.43
CA THR A 349 -4.26 5.70 -20.71
C THR A 349 -3.41 5.29 -19.50
N MET A 350 -2.09 5.17 -19.66
CA MET A 350 -1.19 4.85 -18.55
C MET A 350 -1.11 5.97 -17.51
N GLU A 351 -1.19 7.23 -17.92
CA GLU A 351 -1.29 8.36 -17.01
C GLU A 351 -2.58 8.30 -16.19
N ARG A 352 -3.73 8.05 -16.83
CA ARG A 352 -5.01 7.88 -16.14
C ARG A 352 -4.99 6.71 -15.14
N LEU A 353 -4.38 5.58 -15.52
CA LEU A 353 -4.28 4.41 -14.64
C LEU A 353 -3.39 4.65 -13.42
N ARG A 354 -2.35 5.48 -13.55
CA ARG A 354 -1.46 5.85 -12.43
C ARG A 354 -2.06 6.93 -11.54
N ASN A 355 -2.76 7.88 -12.15
CA ASN A 355 -3.38 9.02 -11.48
C ASN A 355 -4.89 8.88 -11.49
N ILE A 356 -5.38 7.99 -10.62
CA ILE A 356 -6.82 7.71 -10.55
C ILE A 356 -7.55 8.96 -10.01
N PRO A 357 -8.58 9.46 -10.70
CA PRO A 357 -9.30 10.65 -10.24
C PRO A 357 -9.93 10.43 -8.83
N PRO A 358 -9.81 11.39 -7.89
CA PRO A 358 -10.30 11.24 -6.52
C PRO A 358 -11.78 10.84 -6.40
N GLU A 359 -12.62 11.32 -7.31
CA GLU A 359 -14.05 10.99 -7.38
C GLU A 359 -14.32 9.52 -7.70
N SER A 360 -13.36 8.83 -8.34
CA SER A 360 -13.45 7.42 -8.72
C SER A 360 -13.02 6.46 -7.61
N ILE A 361 -12.39 6.98 -6.54
CA ILE A 361 -11.80 6.19 -5.44
C ILE A 361 -12.43 6.50 -4.07
N ARG A 362 -13.59 7.19 -4.07
CA ARG A 362 -14.36 7.49 -2.86
C ARG A 362 -14.87 6.21 -2.20
N GLU A 363 -14.89 6.23 -0.87
CA GLU A 363 -15.25 5.07 -0.04
C GLU A 363 -16.65 4.52 -0.36
N ASP A 364 -17.64 5.41 -0.39
CA ASP A 364 -19.06 5.09 -0.62
C ASP A 364 -19.26 4.34 -1.94
N LEU A 365 -18.63 4.83 -3.00
CA LEU A 365 -18.71 4.26 -4.34
C LEU A 365 -18.04 2.89 -4.41
N LEU A 366 -16.82 2.77 -3.87
CA LEU A 366 -16.08 1.50 -3.88
C LEU A 366 -16.81 0.42 -3.09
N VAL A 367 -17.29 0.74 -1.88
CA VAL A 367 -18.01 -0.22 -1.03
C VAL A 367 -19.30 -0.68 -1.71
N GLN A 368 -20.04 0.23 -2.36
CA GLN A 368 -21.27 -0.10 -3.06
C GLN A 368 -21.00 -1.07 -4.22
N GLU A 369 -20.08 -0.74 -5.13
CA GLU A 369 -19.83 -1.56 -6.33
C GLU A 369 -19.15 -2.91 -6.01
N VAL A 370 -18.26 -2.96 -5.01
CA VAL A 370 -17.56 -4.21 -4.62
C VAL A 370 -18.51 -5.18 -3.90
N SER A 371 -19.54 -4.66 -3.24
CA SER A 371 -20.49 -5.44 -2.44
C SER A 371 -21.60 -6.09 -3.26
N VAL A 372 -21.87 -5.60 -4.47
CA VAL A 372 -22.73 -6.24 -5.47
C VAL A 372 -22.02 -7.47 -6.05
#